data_AF-A0A7X6HRY6-F1
#
_entry.id   AF-A0A7X6HRY6-F1
#
_cell.length_a   1.000
_cell.length_b   1.000
_cell.length_c   1.000
_cell.angle_alpha   90.00
_cell.angle_beta   90.00
_cell.angle_gamma   90.00
#
_symmetry.space_group_name_H-M   'P 1'
#
loop_
_entity.id
_entity.type
_entity.pdbx_description
1 polymer ?
#
loop_
_entity_poly.entity_id
_entity_poly.type
_entity_poly.pdbx_seq_one_letter_code
_entity_poly.pdbx_strand_id
1 'polypeptide(L)' 'MKAPNEPTSRYIRVGQRIAGGQVLVKRVDFKSGADPVVVLEENGVEVAKAVGEKAPNVAQKPV' A
#
# COMPACT_ATOMS: atom_id res chain seq x y z
N MET A 1 -2.17 0.60 -7.81
CA MET A 1 -2.28 0.87 -6.36
C MET A 1 -2.37 2.37 -6.15
N LYS A 2 -3.19 2.84 -5.21
CA LYS A 2 -3.14 4.20 -4.69
C LYS A 2 -2.37 4.20 -3.37
N ALA A 3 -1.18 4.79 -3.35
CA ALA A 3 -0.40 4.92 -2.12
C ALA A 3 -1.02 5.98 -1.18
N PRO A 4 -0.68 5.96 0.12
CA PRO A 4 -0.92 7.11 0.98
C PRO A 4 -0.35 8.38 0.33
N ASN A 5 -1.11 9.47 0.35
CA ASN A 5 -0.74 10.79 -0.19
C ASN A 5 -0.53 10.88 -1.71
N GLU A 6 -0.91 9.86 -2.50
CA GLU A 6 -0.86 9.95 -3.97
C GLU A 6 -2.23 10.25 -4.58
N PRO A 7 -2.32 11.25 -5.49
CA PRO A 7 -3.58 11.64 -6.09
C PRO A 7 -4.09 10.64 -7.13
N THR A 8 -3.21 9.82 -7.70
CA THR A 8 -3.52 8.89 -8.81
C THR A 8 -3.09 7.46 -8.52
N SER A 9 -3.84 6.51 -9.07
CA SER A 9 -3.44 5.10 -9.10
C SER A 9 -2.31 4.90 -10.12
N ARG A 10 -1.29 4.13 -9.74
CA ARG A 10 -0.19 3.78 -10.63
C ARG A 10 0.20 2.30 -10.55
N TYR A 11 0.98 1.87 -11.53
CA TYR A 11 1.70 0.61 -11.50
C TYR A 11 2.90 0.75 -10.57
N ILE A 12 3.10 -0.26 -9.71
CA ILE A 12 4.22 -0.33 -8.78
C ILE A 12 4.99 -1.64 -8.98
N ARG A 13 6.27 -1.65 -8.63
CA ARG A 13 7.12 -2.84 -8.64
C ARG A 13 7.70 -3.10 -7.26
N VAL A 14 8.05 -4.35 -6.97
CA VAL A 14 8.81 -4.70 -5.76
C VAL A 14 10.14 -3.93 -5.76
N GLY A 15 10.53 -3.42 -4.60
CA GLY A 15 11.71 -2.57 -4.42
C GLY A 15 11.46 -1.08 -4.72
N GLN A 16 10.32 -0.72 -5.32
CA GLN A 16 9.98 0.68 -5.55
C GLN A 16 9.63 1.39 -4.24
N ARG A 17 10.07 2.64 -4.11
CA ARG A 17 9.60 3.53 -3.04
C ARG A 17 8.47 4.44 -3.54
N ILE A 18 7.46 4.63 -2.71
CA ILE A 18 6.28 5.46 -2.96
C ILE A 18 6.10 6.48 -1.82
N ALA A 19 5.06 7.33 -1.90
CA ALA A 19 4.79 8.35 -0.88
C ALA A 19 6.02 9.22 -0.58
N GLY A 20 6.64 9.78 -1.62
CA GLY A 20 7.82 10.63 -1.49
C GLY A 20 9.10 9.90 -1.03
N GLY A 21 9.13 8.56 -1.10
CA GLY A 21 10.31 7.77 -0.73
C GLY A 21 10.24 7.12 0.65
N GLN A 22 9.18 7.38 1.41
CA GLN A 22 9.03 6.92 2.79
C GLN A 22 8.58 5.46 2.89
N VAL A 23 7.80 5.00 1.91
CA VAL A 23 7.21 3.67 1.92
C VAL A 23 7.88 2.79 0.87
N LEU A 24 8.35 1.60 1.27
CA LEU A 24 8.90 0.59 0.39
C LEU A 24 7.82 -0.42 -0.01
N VAL A 25 7.75 -0.75 -1.31
CA VAL A 25 7.02 -1.93 -1.79
C VAL A 25 7.90 -3.16 -1.57
N LYS A 26 7.68 -3.86 -0.46
CA LYS A 26 8.57 -4.95 -0.03
C LYS A 26 8.34 -6.23 -0.80
N ARG A 27 7.08 -6.66 -0.93
CA ARG A 27 6.68 -7.87 -1.68
C ARG A 27 5.24 -7.75 -2.18
N VAL A 28 4.89 -8.61 -3.13
CA VAL A 28 3.50 -8.83 -3.57
C VAL A 28 3.21 -10.31 -3.45
N ASP A 29 2.22 -10.64 -2.63
CA ASP A 29 1.78 -12.01 -2.37
C ASP A 29 0.59 -12.34 -3.27
N PHE A 30 0.76 -13.38 -4.09
CA PHE A 30 -0.27 -13.90 -4.98
C PHE A 30 -0.79 -15.22 -4.41
N LYS A 31 -2.01 -15.20 -3.87
CA LYS A 31 -2.72 -16.42 -3.46
C LYS A 31 -3.70 -16.81 -4.54
N SER A 32 -3.68 -18.08 -4.96
CA SER A 32 -4.59 -18.59 -5.98
C SER A 32 -6.05 -18.36 -5.56
N GLY A 33 -6.82 -17.71 -6.44
CA GLY A 33 -8.24 -17.42 -6.20
C GLY A 33 -8.52 -16.22 -5.27
N ALA A 34 -7.51 -15.43 -4.89
CA ALA A 34 -7.67 -14.22 -4.10
C ALA A 34 -7.03 -13.00 -4.77
N ASP A 35 -7.45 -11.81 -4.36
CA ASP A 35 -6.82 -10.57 -4.80
C ASP A 35 -5.36 -10.51 -4.33
N PRO A 36 -4.44 -9.98 -5.15
CA PRO A 36 -3.06 -9.79 -4.75
C PRO A 36 -2.96 -8.90 -3.50
N VAL A 37 -2.07 -9.25 -2.60
CA VAL A 37 -1.79 -8.46 -1.39
C VAL A 37 -0.41 -7.84 -1.53
N VAL A 38 -0.33 -6.52 -1.39
CA VAL A 38 0.93 -5.81 -1.38
C VAL A 38 1.39 -5.61 0.04
N VAL A 39 2.62 -6.05 0.33
CA VAL A 39 3.28 -5.81 1.61
C VAL A 39 4.14 -4.56 1.47
N LEU A 40 3.78 -3.54 2.25
CA LEU A 40 4.46 -2.26 2.34
C LEU A 40 5.30 -2.21 3.61
N GLU A 41 6.41 -1.49 3.58
CA GLU A 41 7.20 -1.20 4.78
C GLU A 41 7.38 0.31 4.93
N GLU A 42 7.12 0.82 6.13
CA GLU A 42 7.36 2.21 6.52
C GLU A 42 8.04 2.23 7.90
N ASN A 43 9.20 2.86 8.00
CA ASN A 43 10.00 2.92 9.24
C ASN A 43 10.23 1.54 9.91
N GLY A 44 10.39 0.48 9.10
CA GLY A 44 10.58 -0.90 9.57
C GLY A 44 9.30 -1.64 9.96
N VAL A 45 8.12 -1.02 9.85
CA VAL A 45 6.81 -1.65 10.11
C VAL A 45 6.19 -2.15 8.81
N GLU A 46 5.78 -3.42 8.79
CA GLU A 46 5.11 -4.01 7.64
C GLU A 46 3.58 -3.84 7.69
N VAL A 47 2.99 -3.47 6.56
CA VAL A 47 1.53 -3.32 6.38
C VAL A 47 1.10 -4.05 5.11
N ALA A 48 0.19 -5.00 5.24
CA ALA A 48 -0.42 -5.71 4.12
C ALA A 48 -1.68 -4.97 3.64
N LYS A 49 -1.80 -4.75 2.32
CA LYS A 49 -2.99 -4.14 1.69
C LYS A 49 -3.43 -4.92 0.46
N ALA A 50 -4.72 -5.22 0.35
CA ALA A 50 -5.24 -5.84 -0.87
C ALA A 50 -5.23 -4.84 -2.03
N VAL A 51 -4.91 -5.30 -3.23
CA VAL A 51 -4.98 -4.45 -4.42
C VAL A 51 -6.43 -4.04 -4.66
N GLY A 52 -6.68 -2.74 -4.80
CA GLY A 52 -8.03 -2.21 -4.99
C GLY A 52 -8.81 -1.99 -3.70
N GLU A 53 -8.24 -2.34 -2.54
CA GLU A 53 -8.81 -1.98 -1.24
C GLU A 53 -8.94 -0.45 -1.15
N LYS A 54 -10.17 0.02 -0.95
CA LYS A 54 -10.40 1.44 -0.68
C LYS A 54 -9.84 1.71 0.71
N ALA A 55 -9.03 2.76 0.83
CA ALA A 55 -8.58 3.21 2.13
C ALA A 55 -9.82 3.35 3.04
N PRO A 56 -9.79 2.80 4.26
CA PRO A 56 -10.89 3.02 5.19
C PRO A 56 -11.10 4.52 5.29
N ASN A 57 -12.35 4.96 5.21
CA ASN A 57 -12.71 6.34 5.50
C ASN A 57 -12.48 6.55 7.00
N VAL A 58 -11.21 6.74 7.39
CA VAL A 58 -10.85 7.23 8.71
C VAL A 58 -11.27 8.68 8.72
N ALA A 59 -12.56 8.90 9.02
CA ALA A 59 -12.99 10.12 9.65
C ALA A 59 -12.04 10.29 10.85
N GLN A 60 -11.07 11.19 10.67
CA GLN A 60 -10.16 11.64 11.70
C GLN A 60 -11.05 12.06 12.86
N LYS A 61 -11.18 11.23 13.89
CA LYS A 61 -11.77 11.66 15.15
C LYS A 61 -10.81 12.74 15.67
N PRO A 62 -11.22 14.01 15.75
CA PRO A 62 -10.41 15.00 16.44
C PRO A 62 -10.34 14.54 17.90
N VAL A 63 -9.12 14.52 18.44
CA VAL A 63 -8.87 14.42 19.88
C VAL A 63 -9.35 15.68 20.59
#